data_AF-A0A1G1GIL1-F1
#
_entry.id   AF-A0A1G1GIL1-F1
#
_cell.length_a   1.000
_cell.length_b   1.000
_cell.length_c   1.000
_cell.angle_alpha   90.00
_cell.angle_beta   90.00
_cell.angle_gamma   90.00
#
_symmetry.space_group_name_H-M   'P 1'
#
loop_
_entity.id
_entity.type
_entity.pdbx_description
1 polymer ?
#
loop_
_entity_poly.entity_id
_entity_poly.type
_entity_poly.pdbx_seq_one_letter_code
_entity_poly.pdbx_strand_id
1 'polypeptide(L)'
;MVAPEIDNGLLGALKGEERDIRASEGDVVFRVKITEVKKKILPEINDDLAKDTGEGETLAELKEKVKARVKDRKEEDLRANQKSTIIKKLIELNPVESPASLIEKEMRNFMARTKKFMGKKDDFDPEEEKALRVKYMSHAEEQVKSDLLLTAIADIDGINATDDDVEKEIERMANKSQQDVALIRRYIASVEGGIDNLRDKIREDKVIALILENIKWV
;
A
#
# COMPACT_ATOMS: atom_id res chain seq x y z
N MET A 1 -13.23 -14.08 0.60
CA MET A 1 -12.92 -14.32 2.03
C MET A 1 -14.25 -14.59 2.71
N VAL A 2 -14.40 -15.73 3.38
CA VAL A 2 -15.65 -16.03 4.11
C VAL A 2 -15.65 -15.17 5.37
N ALA A 3 -16.82 -14.68 5.80
CA ALA A 3 -16.92 -13.87 7.02
C ALA A 3 -16.44 -14.70 8.24
N PRO A 4 -15.63 -14.14 9.16
CA PRO A 4 -15.09 -14.88 10.31
C PRO A 4 -16.16 -15.57 11.19
N GLU A 5 -17.37 -15.02 11.22
CA GLU A 5 -18.52 -15.58 11.94
C GLU A 5 -18.99 -16.91 11.38
N ILE A 6 -18.92 -17.10 10.06
CA ILE A 6 -19.27 -18.35 9.40
C ILE A 6 -18.21 -19.41 9.75
N ASP A 7 -16.92 -19.06 9.67
CA ASP A 7 -15.84 -19.97 10.04
C ASP A 7 -15.95 -20.42 11.50
N ASN A 8 -16.23 -19.49 12.42
CA ASN A 8 -16.42 -19.79 13.84
C ASN A 8 -17.70 -20.62 14.10
N GLY A 9 -18.81 -20.30 13.43
CA GLY A 9 -20.08 -21.00 13.59
C GLY A 9 -20.07 -22.45 13.08
N LEU A 10 -19.10 -22.78 12.21
CA LEU A 10 -18.88 -24.13 11.68
C LEU A 10 -17.92 -24.97 12.53
N LEU A 11 -17.27 -24.40 13.54
CA LEU A 11 -16.39 -25.16 14.44
C LEU A 11 -17.17 -26.27 15.15
N GLY A 12 -16.62 -27.48 15.11
CA GLY A 12 -17.23 -28.68 15.68
C GLY A 12 -18.44 -29.23 14.92
N ALA A 13 -18.80 -28.66 13.77
CA ALA A 13 -19.90 -29.18 12.95
C ALA A 13 -19.53 -30.51 12.29
N LEU A 14 -20.50 -31.42 12.20
CA LEU A 14 -20.34 -32.73 11.58
C LEU A 14 -20.88 -32.73 10.15
N LYS A 15 -20.42 -33.71 9.36
CA LYS A 15 -20.94 -33.92 8.00
C LYS A 15 -22.45 -34.18 8.04
N GLY A 16 -23.19 -33.46 7.21
CA GLY A 16 -24.64 -33.57 7.08
C GLY A 16 -25.43 -32.67 8.04
N GLU A 17 -24.75 -31.98 8.96
CA GLU A 17 -25.37 -31.02 9.86
C GLU A 17 -25.76 -29.74 9.10
N GLU A 18 -26.87 -29.13 9.51
CA GLU A 18 -27.33 -27.83 9.02
C GLU A 18 -27.30 -26.84 10.20
N ARG A 19 -26.69 -25.67 9.99
CA ARG A 19 -26.58 -24.62 11.01
C ARG A 19 -27.07 -23.30 10.44
N ASP A 20 -27.85 -22.59 11.25
CA ASP A 20 -28.24 -21.21 10.98
C ASP A 20 -27.25 -20.29 11.73
N ILE A 21 -26.41 -19.56 10.99
CA ILE A 21 -25.38 -18.65 11.51
C ILE A 21 -25.84 -17.21 11.25
N ARG A 22 -25.97 -16.40 12.30
CA ARG A 22 -26.38 -15.00 12.18
C ARG A 22 -25.18 -14.10 11.92
N ALA A 23 -25.33 -13.14 11.01
CA ALA A 23 -24.33 -12.10 10.77
C ALA A 23 -24.22 -11.14 11.97
N SER A 24 -23.04 -10.59 12.23
CA SER A 24 -22.79 -9.58 13.27
C SER A 24 -23.36 -8.21 12.93
N GLU A 25 -23.46 -7.89 11.64
CA GLU A 25 -24.07 -6.66 11.13
C GLU A 25 -25.30 -6.98 10.27
N GLY A 26 -26.48 -6.48 10.72
CA GLY A 26 -27.77 -6.66 10.07
C GLY A 26 -28.57 -7.90 10.50
N ASP A 27 -29.82 -8.00 10.03
CA ASP A 27 -30.73 -9.13 10.28
C ASP A 27 -30.62 -10.21 9.19
N VAL A 28 -29.41 -10.70 8.95
CA VAL A 28 -29.14 -11.77 7.97
C VAL A 28 -28.79 -13.08 8.67
N VAL A 29 -29.45 -14.16 8.25
CA VAL A 29 -29.19 -15.52 8.74
C VAL A 29 -28.71 -16.40 7.57
N PHE A 30 -27.51 -16.96 7.72
CA PHE A 30 -26.93 -17.93 6.79
C PHE A 30 -27.29 -19.34 7.20
N ARG A 31 -28.10 -20.02 6.39
CA ARG A 31 -28.30 -21.46 6.54
C ARG A 31 -27.19 -22.21 5.82
N VAL A 32 -26.29 -22.82 6.58
CA VAL A 32 -25.12 -23.54 6.06
C VAL A 32 -25.31 -25.04 6.26
N LYS A 33 -25.18 -25.79 5.17
CA LYS A 33 -25.18 -27.25 5.18
C LYS A 33 -23.76 -27.77 5.02
N ILE A 34 -23.29 -28.57 5.97
CA ILE A 34 -21.96 -29.17 5.91
C ILE A 34 -22.00 -30.39 4.99
N THR A 35 -21.55 -30.23 3.76
CA THR A 35 -21.53 -31.32 2.76
C THR A 35 -20.42 -32.32 3.03
N GLU A 36 -19.26 -31.85 3.46
CA GLU A 36 -18.08 -32.69 3.70
C GLU A 36 -17.14 -32.03 4.72
N VAL A 37 -16.54 -32.85 5.58
CA VAL A 37 -15.50 -32.42 6.52
C VAL A 37 -14.21 -33.15 6.14
N LYS A 38 -13.22 -32.40 5.66
CA LYS A 38 -11.90 -32.94 5.30
C LYS A 38 -10.86 -32.47 6.30
N LYS A 39 -9.94 -33.36 6.66
CA LYS A 39 -8.73 -32.98 7.40
C LYS A 39 -7.66 -32.57 6.40
N LYS A 40 -7.14 -31.33 6.52
CA LYS A 40 -5.96 -30.90 5.78
C LYS A 40 -4.74 -31.63 6.33
N ILE A 41 -4.16 -32.53 5.55
CA ILE A 41 -2.88 -33.17 5.85
C ILE A 41 -1.82 -32.28 5.19
N LEU A 42 -0.92 -31.73 6.00
CA LEU A 42 0.20 -30.97 5.47
C LEU A 42 1.23 -31.94 4.87
N PRO A 43 1.78 -31.64 3.68
CA PRO A 43 2.87 -32.42 3.11
C PRO A 43 4.11 -32.33 4.00
N GLU A 44 4.99 -33.31 3.89
CA GLU A 44 6.30 -33.26 4.53
C GLU A 44 7.16 -32.13 3.93
N ILE A 45 8.03 -31.55 4.74
CA ILE A 45 8.91 -30.46 4.31
C ILE A 45 10.15 -31.09 3.65
N ASN A 46 10.03 -31.43 2.37
CA ASN A 46 11.06 -32.11 1.57
C ASN A 46 11.14 -31.53 0.14
N ASP A 47 11.89 -32.17 -0.76
CA ASP A 47 12.06 -31.71 -2.14
C ASP A 47 10.78 -31.85 -2.97
N ASP A 48 9.91 -32.81 -2.66
CA ASP A 48 8.62 -32.96 -3.34
C ASP A 48 7.72 -31.75 -3.07
N LEU A 49 7.73 -31.21 -1.85
CA LEU A 49 7.05 -29.95 -1.54
C LEU A 49 7.57 -28.78 -2.39
N ALA A 50 8.88 -28.72 -2.65
CA ALA A 50 9.45 -27.67 -3.51
C ALA A 50 8.90 -27.77 -4.94
N LYS A 51 8.86 -28.99 -5.49
CA LYS A 51 8.32 -29.27 -6.82
C LYS A 51 6.81 -28.98 -6.91
N ASP A 52 6.05 -29.36 -5.89
CA ASP A 52 4.60 -29.10 -5.81
C ASP A 52 4.25 -27.61 -5.84
N THR A 53 5.13 -26.75 -5.30
CA THR A 53 4.94 -25.30 -5.36
C THR A 53 5.29 -24.70 -6.73
N GLY A 54 6.02 -25.42 -7.59
CA GLY A 54 6.59 -24.89 -8.84
C GLY A 54 7.65 -23.81 -8.62
N GLU A 55 8.06 -23.58 -7.37
CA GLU A 55 9.02 -22.55 -7.01
C GLU A 55 10.45 -23.08 -6.91
N GLY A 56 10.72 -24.38 -7.05
CA GLY A 56 12.07 -24.91 -7.08
C GLY A 56 12.11 -26.43 -7.19
N GLU A 57 13.29 -26.98 -7.43
CA GLU A 57 13.50 -28.43 -7.55
C GLU A 57 13.86 -29.09 -6.22
N THR A 58 14.37 -28.29 -5.27
CA THR A 58 14.79 -28.74 -3.94
C THR A 58 14.25 -27.86 -2.83
N LEU A 59 14.16 -28.42 -1.63
CA LEU A 59 13.78 -27.69 -0.42
C LEU A 59 14.72 -26.52 -0.13
N ALA A 60 16.01 -26.66 -0.47
CA ALA A 60 16.99 -25.60 -0.29
C ALA A 60 16.68 -24.38 -1.17
N GLU A 61 16.35 -24.61 -2.45
CA GLU A 61 15.94 -23.55 -3.38
C GLU A 61 14.66 -22.86 -2.93
N LEU A 62 13.65 -23.64 -2.52
CA LEU A 62 12.40 -23.09 -1.99
C LEU A 62 12.66 -22.21 -0.76
N LYS A 63 13.51 -22.67 0.17
CA LYS A 63 13.88 -21.90 1.37
C LYS A 63 14.57 -20.60 1.03
N GLU A 64 15.52 -20.59 0.10
CA GLU A 64 16.21 -19.36 -0.29
C GLU A 64 15.26 -18.37 -0.98
N LYS A 65 14.33 -18.84 -1.82
CA LYS A 65 13.29 -17.96 -2.41
C LYS A 65 12.34 -17.39 -1.37
N VAL A 66 11.89 -18.19 -0.41
CA VAL A 66 11.05 -17.71 0.71
C VAL A 66 11.83 -16.68 1.53
N LYS A 67 13.10 -16.96 1.85
CA LYS A 67 13.97 -16.05 2.60
C LYS A 67 14.19 -14.73 1.87
N ALA A 68 14.44 -14.76 0.56
CA ALA A 68 14.54 -13.56 -0.27
C ALA A 68 13.24 -12.75 -0.22
N ARG A 69 12.08 -13.37 -0.45
CA ARG A 69 10.77 -12.69 -0.37
C ARG A 69 10.50 -12.07 1.00
N VAL A 70 10.83 -12.78 2.08
CA VAL A 70 10.67 -12.26 3.45
C VAL A 70 11.63 -11.09 3.70
N LYS A 71 12.88 -11.21 3.25
CA LYS A 71 13.88 -10.14 3.36
C LYS A 71 13.41 -8.89 2.62
N ASP A 72 13.02 -9.02 1.36
CA ASP A 72 12.56 -7.89 0.52
C ASP A 72 11.36 -7.19 1.16
N ARG A 73 10.37 -7.98 1.63
CA ARG A 73 9.22 -7.44 2.37
C ARG A 73 9.64 -6.69 3.63
N LYS A 74 10.57 -7.26 4.42
CA LYS A 74 11.05 -6.64 5.66
C LYS A 74 11.84 -5.36 5.39
N GLU A 75 12.60 -5.30 4.32
CA GLU A 75 13.30 -4.07 3.93
C GLU A 75 12.34 -2.99 3.42
N GLU A 76 11.29 -3.36 2.66
CA GLU A 76 10.23 -2.43 2.28
C GLU A 76 9.48 -1.89 3.51
N ASP A 77 9.08 -2.78 4.44
CA ASP A 77 8.42 -2.39 5.69
C ASP A 77 9.32 -1.46 6.53
N LEU A 78 10.62 -1.77 6.62
CA LEU A 78 11.58 -0.95 7.34
C LEU A 78 11.69 0.44 6.71
N ARG A 79 11.92 0.52 5.39
CA ARG A 79 12.03 1.80 4.67
C ARG A 79 10.77 2.66 4.85
N ALA A 80 9.59 2.06 4.76
CA ALA A 80 8.32 2.75 4.97
C ALA A 80 8.18 3.29 6.40
N ASN A 81 8.54 2.48 7.40
CA ASN A 81 8.51 2.90 8.80
C ASN A 81 9.51 4.03 9.07
N GLN A 82 10.74 3.90 8.58
CA GLN A 82 11.76 4.94 8.73
C GLN A 82 11.31 6.27 8.12
N LYS A 83 10.77 6.23 6.89
CA LYS A 83 10.21 7.41 6.22
C LYS A 83 9.07 8.02 7.04
N SER A 84 8.12 7.21 7.53
CA SER A 84 7.02 7.70 8.35
C SER A 84 7.51 8.34 9.66
N THR A 85 8.48 7.73 10.34
CA THR A 85 9.07 8.27 11.57
C THR A 85 9.77 9.60 11.32
N ILE A 86 10.53 9.72 10.23
CA ILE A 86 11.20 10.97 9.85
C ILE A 86 10.17 12.07 9.61
N ILE A 87 9.15 11.81 8.78
CA ILE A 87 8.12 12.79 8.45
C ILE A 87 7.40 13.26 9.72
N LYS A 88 6.98 12.34 10.58
CA LYS A 88 6.33 12.68 11.86
C LYS A 88 7.23 13.57 12.71
N LYS A 89 8.51 13.24 12.80
CA LYS A 89 9.44 14.04 13.62
C LYS A 89 9.71 15.41 13.01
N LEU A 90 9.80 15.51 11.68
CA LEU A 90 9.93 16.79 10.98
C LEU A 90 8.72 17.69 11.26
N ILE A 91 7.50 17.15 11.19
CA ILE A 91 6.27 17.89 11.48
C ILE A 91 6.21 18.32 12.96
N GLU A 92 6.59 17.44 13.89
CA GLU A 92 6.62 17.75 15.33
C GLU A 92 7.62 18.89 15.65
N LEU A 93 8.80 18.86 15.03
CA LEU A 93 9.85 19.86 15.25
C LEU A 93 9.56 21.19 14.52
N ASN A 94 8.76 21.16 13.46
CA ASN A 94 8.46 22.32 12.63
C ASN A 94 6.94 22.47 12.49
N PRO A 95 6.26 23.04 13.51
CA PRO A 95 4.82 23.27 13.43
C PRO A 95 4.52 24.28 12.32
N VAL A 96 3.95 23.77 11.23
CA VAL A 96 3.50 24.56 10.07
C VAL A 96 1.99 24.42 9.91
N GLU A 97 1.34 25.53 9.56
CA GLU A 97 -0.08 25.52 9.20
C GLU A 97 -0.24 25.12 7.73
N SER A 98 -1.14 24.16 7.48
CA SER A 98 -1.47 23.71 6.13
C SER A 98 -2.53 24.64 5.53
N PRO A 99 -2.26 25.32 4.40
CA PRO A 99 -3.26 26.13 3.72
C PRO A 99 -4.47 25.27 3.33
N ALA A 100 -5.68 25.77 3.62
CA ALA A 100 -6.93 25.05 3.31
C ALA A 100 -7.06 24.68 1.83
N SER A 101 -6.54 25.51 0.93
CA SER A 101 -6.52 25.24 -0.51
C SER A 101 -5.70 24.00 -0.89
N LEU A 102 -4.58 23.75 -0.18
CA LEU A 102 -3.74 22.58 -0.40
C LEU A 102 -4.37 21.33 0.19
N ILE A 103 -4.99 21.42 1.37
CA ILE A 103 -5.75 20.32 1.97
C ILE A 103 -6.89 19.89 1.04
N GLU A 104 -7.63 20.86 0.48
CA GLU A 104 -8.70 20.57 -0.48
C GLU A 104 -8.18 19.95 -1.77
N LYS A 105 -7.00 20.37 -2.26
CA LYS A 105 -6.35 19.73 -3.41
C LYS A 105 -6.02 18.28 -3.11
N GLU A 106 -5.41 18.00 -1.95
CA GLU A 106 -5.05 16.63 -1.58
C GLU A 106 -6.27 15.75 -1.36
N MET A 107 -7.34 16.30 -0.75
CA MET A 107 -8.61 15.61 -0.59
C MET A 107 -9.23 15.24 -1.94
N ARG A 108 -9.23 16.15 -2.92
CA ARG A 108 -9.69 15.85 -4.29
C ARG A 108 -8.86 14.75 -4.95
N ASN A 109 -7.54 14.80 -4.82
CA ASN A 109 -6.65 13.77 -5.35
C ASN A 109 -6.94 12.40 -4.70
N PHE A 110 -7.11 12.38 -3.38
CA PHE A 110 -7.46 11.19 -2.62
C PHE A 110 -8.80 10.60 -3.08
N MET A 111 -9.84 11.43 -3.26
CA MET A 111 -11.13 10.98 -3.76
C MET A 111 -11.03 10.40 -5.18
N ALA A 112 -10.29 11.05 -6.08
CA ALA A 112 -10.08 10.56 -7.44
C ALA A 112 -9.37 9.19 -7.45
N ARG A 113 -8.34 9.01 -6.61
CA ARG A 113 -7.64 7.72 -6.45
C ARG A 113 -8.57 6.64 -5.88
N THR A 114 -9.35 6.98 -4.86
CA THR A 114 -10.30 6.06 -4.21
C THR A 114 -11.39 5.61 -5.17
N LYS A 115 -11.97 6.53 -5.93
CA LYS A 115 -12.96 6.25 -6.98
C LYS A 115 -12.41 5.27 -8.02
N LYS A 116 -11.18 5.51 -8.49
CA LYS A 116 -10.49 4.61 -9.44
C LYS A 116 -10.25 3.23 -8.85
N PHE A 117 -9.80 3.14 -7.60
CA PHE A 117 -9.55 1.87 -6.90
C PHE A 117 -10.85 1.06 -6.73
N MET A 118 -11.95 1.71 -6.40
CA MET A 118 -13.26 1.07 -6.27
C MET A 118 -13.93 0.73 -7.62
N GLY A 119 -13.33 1.11 -8.75
CA GLY A 119 -13.93 0.92 -10.08
C GLY A 119 -15.23 1.72 -10.28
N LYS A 120 -15.49 2.73 -9.45
CA LYS A 120 -16.69 3.57 -9.55
C LYS A 120 -16.54 4.54 -10.73
N LYS A 121 -17.56 4.59 -11.60
CA LYS A 121 -17.64 5.57 -12.70
C LYS A 121 -18.33 6.86 -12.25
N ASP A 122 -19.33 6.73 -11.39
CA ASP A 122 -20.09 7.85 -10.84
C ASP A 122 -19.37 8.47 -9.65
N ASP A 123 -19.66 9.74 -9.39
CA ASP A 123 -19.13 10.44 -8.21
C ASP A 123 -19.70 9.85 -6.92
N PHE A 124 -18.99 10.09 -5.82
CA PHE A 124 -19.48 9.74 -4.50
C PHE A 124 -20.78 10.50 -4.24
N ASP A 125 -21.76 9.84 -3.61
CA ASP A 125 -22.91 10.57 -3.10
C ASP A 125 -22.45 11.52 -1.96
N PRO A 126 -23.23 12.58 -1.66
CA PRO A 126 -22.79 13.60 -0.70
C PRO A 126 -22.50 13.08 0.71
N GLU A 127 -23.21 12.03 1.16
CA GLU A 127 -22.99 11.45 2.49
C GLU A 127 -21.75 10.56 2.51
N GLU A 128 -21.52 9.76 1.46
CA GLU A 128 -20.30 8.98 1.28
C GLU A 128 -19.07 9.89 1.18
N GLU A 129 -19.15 10.96 0.39
CA GLU A 129 -18.06 11.93 0.27
C GLU A 129 -17.76 12.59 1.62
N LYS A 130 -18.79 13.04 2.33
CA LYS A 130 -18.63 13.67 3.66
C LYS A 130 -18.00 12.71 4.66
N ALA A 131 -18.46 11.45 4.71
CA ALA A 131 -17.89 10.43 5.59
C ALA A 131 -16.41 10.17 5.28
N LEU A 132 -16.06 10.06 4.00
CA LEU A 132 -14.67 9.90 3.56
C LEU A 132 -13.83 11.13 3.92
N ARG A 133 -14.32 12.35 3.66
CA ARG A 133 -13.61 13.60 4.00
C ARG A 133 -13.31 13.69 5.49
N VAL A 134 -14.30 13.44 6.35
CA VAL A 134 -14.10 13.45 7.82
C VAL A 134 -13.04 12.41 8.23
N LYS A 135 -13.11 11.20 7.66
CA LYS A 135 -12.17 10.13 7.97
C LYS A 135 -10.73 10.44 7.53
N TYR A 136 -10.55 11.13 6.41
CA TYR A 136 -9.23 11.36 5.81
C TYR A 136 -8.67 12.78 6.02
N MET A 137 -9.41 13.69 6.66
CA MET A 137 -8.98 15.08 6.84
C MET A 137 -7.62 15.19 7.55
N SER A 138 -7.46 14.49 8.68
CA SER A 138 -6.20 14.52 9.44
C SER A 138 -5.02 13.97 8.63
N HIS A 139 -5.25 12.96 7.80
CA HIS A 139 -4.23 12.40 6.93
C HIS A 139 -3.86 13.38 5.80
N ALA A 140 -4.84 14.05 5.19
CA ALA A 140 -4.59 15.07 4.18
C ALA A 140 -3.81 16.26 4.77
N GLU A 141 -4.13 16.68 5.99
CA GLU A 141 -3.37 17.70 6.71
C GLU A 141 -1.91 17.28 6.93
N GLU A 142 -1.67 16.08 7.43
CA GLU A 142 -0.32 15.53 7.66
C GLU A 142 0.46 15.44 6.35
N GLN A 143 -0.18 14.99 5.27
CA GLN A 143 0.44 14.90 3.94
C GLN A 143 0.85 16.28 3.42
N VAL A 144 -0.03 17.28 3.51
CA VAL A 144 0.30 18.66 3.08
C VAL A 144 1.47 19.23 3.89
N LYS A 145 1.52 18.99 5.20
CA LYS A 145 2.67 19.44 6.02
C LYS A 145 3.96 18.75 5.59
N SER A 146 3.89 17.44 5.37
CA SER A 146 5.03 16.66 4.88
C SER A 146 5.57 17.23 3.57
N ASP A 147 4.69 17.43 2.59
CA ASP A 147 5.09 17.90 1.26
C ASP A 147 5.71 19.30 1.31
N LEU A 148 5.13 20.21 2.10
CA LEU A 148 5.67 21.55 2.31
C LEU A 148 7.07 21.52 2.94
N LEU A 149 7.25 20.72 3.98
CA LEU A 149 8.54 20.62 4.69
C LEU A 149 9.61 19.97 3.81
N LEU A 150 9.29 18.85 3.14
CA LEU A 150 10.24 18.16 2.27
C LEU A 150 10.62 19.01 1.05
N THR A 151 9.66 19.73 0.47
CA THR A 151 9.94 20.66 -0.63
C THR A 151 10.85 21.80 -0.16
N ALA A 152 10.56 22.40 1.00
CA ALA A 152 11.39 23.47 1.54
C ALA A 152 12.83 23.00 1.82
N ILE A 153 13.01 21.80 2.37
CA ILE A 153 14.34 21.21 2.57
C ILE A 153 15.04 20.97 1.22
N ALA A 154 14.32 20.43 0.24
CA ALA A 154 14.87 20.23 -1.10
C ALA A 154 15.32 21.54 -1.74
N ASP A 155 14.58 22.63 -1.56
CA ASP A 155 14.94 23.95 -2.08
C ASP A 155 16.17 24.54 -1.37
N ILE A 156 16.23 24.43 -0.03
CA ILE A 156 17.36 24.93 0.79
C ILE A 156 18.66 24.19 0.45
N ASP A 157 18.60 22.86 0.31
CA ASP A 157 19.76 22.02 0.05
C ASP A 157 20.08 21.87 -1.45
N GLY A 158 19.30 22.51 -2.32
CA GLY A 158 19.49 22.47 -3.77
C GLY A 158 19.28 21.08 -4.40
N ILE A 159 18.42 20.26 -3.79
CA ILE A 159 18.10 18.91 -4.24
C ILE A 159 17.13 18.97 -5.42
N ASN A 160 17.60 18.47 -6.56
CA ASN A 160 16.87 18.46 -7.81
C ASN A 160 16.70 17.02 -8.35
N ALA A 161 15.61 16.80 -9.09
CA ALA A 161 15.39 15.61 -9.89
C ALA A 161 15.86 15.89 -11.32
N THR A 162 16.89 15.16 -11.75
CA THR A 162 17.39 15.21 -13.11
C THR A 162 16.53 14.36 -14.04
N ASP A 163 16.66 14.57 -15.35
CA ASP A 163 15.96 13.74 -16.33
C ASP A 163 16.39 12.26 -16.27
N ASP A 164 17.65 12.00 -15.89
CA ASP A 164 18.16 10.64 -15.65
C ASP A 164 17.50 9.99 -14.42
N ASP A 165 17.25 10.76 -13.36
CA ASP A 165 16.50 10.24 -12.20
C ASP A 165 15.07 9.86 -12.60
N VAL A 166 14.43 10.69 -13.43
CA VAL A 166 13.08 10.43 -13.94
C VAL A 166 13.05 9.16 -14.79
N GLU A 167 14.03 8.98 -15.69
CA GLU A 167 14.14 7.76 -16.50
C GLU A 167 14.28 6.51 -15.61
N LYS A 168 15.22 6.54 -14.67
CA LYS A 168 15.48 5.43 -13.75
C LYS A 168 14.24 5.08 -12.93
N GLU A 169 13.48 6.08 -12.48
CA GLU A 169 12.27 5.84 -11.71
C GLU A 169 11.16 5.23 -12.58
N ILE A 170 11.01 5.67 -13.83
CA ILE A 170 10.07 5.06 -14.78
C ILE A 170 10.46 3.60 -15.07
N GLU A 171 11.75 3.32 -15.30
CA GLU A 171 12.26 1.96 -15.48
C GLU A 171 12.00 1.09 -14.25
N ARG A 172 12.24 1.62 -13.05
CA ARG A 172 11.96 0.94 -11.78
C ARG A 172 10.48 0.60 -11.64
N MET A 173 9.60 1.55 -11.94
CA MET A 173 8.14 1.34 -11.92
C MET A 173 7.72 0.26 -12.92
N ALA A 174 8.24 0.30 -14.14
CA ALA A 174 7.98 -0.67 -15.19
C ALA A 174 8.41 -2.09 -14.79
N ASN A 175 9.62 -2.23 -14.23
CA ASN A 175 10.12 -3.51 -13.72
C ASN A 175 9.25 -4.05 -12.58
N LYS A 176 8.81 -3.19 -11.65
CA LYS A 176 7.96 -3.59 -10.52
C LYS A 176 6.56 -4.01 -10.97
N SER A 177 6.00 -3.39 -12.00
CA SER A 177 4.69 -3.76 -12.55
C SER A 177 4.74 -4.82 -13.65
N GLN A 178 5.93 -5.26 -14.06
CA GLN A 178 6.15 -6.13 -15.22
C GLN A 178 5.50 -5.58 -16.50
N GLN A 179 5.61 -4.28 -16.72
CA GLN A 179 5.06 -3.58 -17.89
C GLN A 179 6.17 -2.95 -18.72
N ASP A 180 5.85 -2.60 -19.96
CA ASP A 180 6.77 -1.89 -20.84
C ASP A 180 7.03 -0.45 -20.35
N VAL A 181 8.30 -0.02 -20.40
CA VAL A 181 8.74 1.31 -19.96
C VAL A 181 8.02 2.43 -20.72
N ALA A 182 7.81 2.28 -22.03
CA ALA A 182 7.13 3.28 -22.84
C ALA A 182 5.64 3.39 -22.48
N LEU A 183 5.00 2.28 -22.08
CA LEU A 183 3.62 2.29 -21.58
C LEU A 183 3.51 3.07 -20.26
N ILE A 184 4.41 2.82 -19.31
CA ILE A 184 4.44 3.54 -18.03
C ILE A 184 4.69 5.03 -18.26
N ARG A 185 5.69 5.37 -19.08
CA ARG A 185 5.98 6.76 -19.46
C ARG A 185 4.76 7.46 -20.05
N ARG A 186 4.10 6.82 -21.01
CA ARG A 186 2.91 7.38 -21.65
C ARG A 186 1.77 7.57 -20.66
N TYR A 187 1.58 6.63 -19.74
CA TYR A 187 0.59 6.74 -18.69
C TYR A 187 0.87 7.94 -17.77
N ILE A 188 2.10 8.10 -17.30
CA ILE A 188 2.49 9.22 -16.44
C ILE A 188 2.32 10.55 -17.19
N ALA A 189 2.77 10.63 -18.45
CA ALA A 189 2.62 11.81 -19.28
C ALA A 189 1.15 12.13 -19.65
N SER A 190 0.24 11.15 -19.60
CA SER A 190 -1.18 11.39 -19.85
C SER A 190 -1.92 12.03 -18.67
N VAL A 191 -1.32 12.01 -17.48
CA VAL A 191 -1.83 12.65 -16.28
C VAL A 191 -1.32 14.10 -16.27
N GLU A 192 -2.22 15.06 -16.07
CA GLU A 192 -1.84 16.47 -15.97
C GLU A 192 -0.79 16.67 -14.87
N GLY A 193 0.36 17.26 -15.23
CA GLY A 193 1.50 17.43 -14.32
C GLY A 193 2.18 16.13 -13.88
N GLY A 194 1.90 14.99 -14.52
CA GLY A 194 2.37 13.68 -14.05
C GLY A 194 3.90 13.54 -13.96
N ILE A 195 4.63 14.09 -14.94
CA ILE A 195 6.09 14.09 -14.92
C ILE A 195 6.65 15.02 -13.84
N ASP A 196 6.03 16.18 -13.62
CA ASP A 196 6.47 17.12 -12.60
C ASP A 196 6.19 16.58 -11.20
N ASN A 197 5.01 15.97 -10.98
CA ASN A 197 4.71 15.26 -9.74
C ASN A 197 5.70 14.11 -9.48
N LEU A 198 6.17 13.43 -10.54
CA LEU A 198 7.20 12.40 -10.41
C LEU A 198 8.55 13.00 -9.99
N ARG A 199 8.93 14.14 -10.58
CA ARG A 199 10.14 14.88 -10.17
C ARG A 199 10.06 15.31 -8.72
N ASP A 200 8.93 15.87 -8.29
CA ASP A 200 8.72 16.26 -6.89
C ASP A 200 8.85 15.03 -5.97
N LYS A 201 8.30 13.89 -6.38
CA LYS A 201 8.44 12.65 -5.61
C LYS A 201 9.88 12.18 -5.48
N ILE A 202 10.64 12.26 -6.57
CA ILE A 202 12.07 11.93 -6.57
C ILE A 202 12.84 12.87 -5.65
N ARG A 203 12.53 14.18 -5.66
CA ARG A 203 13.16 15.16 -4.77
C ARG A 203 12.88 14.83 -3.30
N GLU A 204 11.63 14.54 -2.95
CA GLU A 204 11.26 14.09 -1.60
C GLU A 204 12.03 12.85 -1.16
N ASP A 205 12.12 11.83 -2.04
CA ASP A 205 12.81 10.59 -1.71
C ASP A 205 14.31 10.82 -1.52
N LYS A 206 14.93 11.72 -2.29
CA LYS A 206 16.32 12.16 -2.09
C LYS A 206 16.51 12.91 -0.76
N VAL A 207 15.59 13.79 -0.39
CA VAL A 207 15.61 14.48 0.93
C VAL A 207 15.57 13.45 2.06
N ILE A 208 14.64 12.50 1.99
CA ILE A 208 14.53 11.45 3.01
C ILE A 208 15.81 10.61 3.08
N ALA A 209 16.41 10.26 1.93
CA ALA A 209 17.67 9.55 1.88
C ALA A 209 18.81 10.35 2.55
N LEU A 210 18.93 11.64 2.24
CA LEU A 210 19.92 12.52 2.87
C LEU A 210 19.74 12.59 4.38
N ILE A 211 18.49 12.69 4.85
CA ILE A 211 18.18 12.69 6.28
C ILE A 211 18.57 11.34 6.90
N LEU A 212 18.26 10.21 6.27
CA LEU A 212 18.63 8.87 6.75
C LEU A 212 20.14 8.68 6.88
N GLU A 213 20.93 9.22 5.96
CA GLU A 213 22.40 9.17 5.99
C GLU A 213 22.99 9.98 7.16
N ASN A 214 22.29 11.04 7.59
CA ASN A 214 22.76 11.95 8.63
C ASN A 214 22.10 11.72 10.01
N ILE A 215 21.08 10.86 10.09
CA ILE A 215 20.45 10.50 11.36
C ILE A 215 21.32 9.48 12.11
N LYS A 216 21.54 9.76 13.41
CA LYS A 216 21.98 8.75 14.36
C LYS A 216 20.75 8.01 14.88
N TRP A 217 20.63 6.73 14.52
CA TRP A 217 19.65 5.84 15.12
C TRP A 217 20.01 5.66 16.59
N VAL A 218 19.15 6.18 17.48
CA VAL A 218 19.24 5.99 18.93
C VAL A 218 18.50 4.72 19.33
#